data_AF-A0A8J6SLC6-F1
#
_entry.id   AF-A0A8J6SLC6-F1
#
_cell.length_a   1.000
_cell.length_b   1.000
_cell.length_c   1.000
_cell.angle_alpha   90.00
_cell.angle_beta   90.00
_cell.angle_gamma   90.00
#
_symmetry.space_group_name_H-M   'P 1'
#
loop_
_entity.id
_entity.type
_entity.pdbx_description
1 polymer ?
#
loop_
_entity_poly.entity_id
_entity_poly.type
_entity_poly.pdbx_seq_one_letter_code
_entity_poly.pdbx_strand_id
1 'polypeptide(L)'
;MSNYLAIATVTAALQRTLQAVVQVDVDGARVTMVRPSNLGSGTPETGVNLYLYQVTLNSVWRNNADVRNRNRKGEMAKRSHNALDLHYMISFYGNEVELEPQRLLGSVVRTLKDQSTLTQEMIWDTIADSNFTYLADSNLSEQVEEIDFVPMDLSLEDLSKVWSVFFQTPYTLSVAYRATVVIIEGEESAQKALPVRDYNFSGVMPFPNQPVIDRVVSQAGRFQPISADSTLVIWGKHLKSSITQVRLGEVEVTPSEVQDNQIVLSLSSFPASSLQAGVQSLQVIHRISTGTEAVSMGVESAATSRGNSTPTLSLQRSLQRGVESNVAPFVLRPTITEVSVSNIQESRDELHSADVIVQVNVTIGNKQRVVMALNERSINNPVAYLFDALPRRNDTNLVTVPVRDVKPGEYLVRLHVDGAESLLSVDMDKGSPTFQQFISPKVIIS
;
A
#
# COMPACT_ATOMS: atom_id res chain seq x y z
N MET A 1 2.83 40.04 13.45
CA MET A 1 3.02 39.13 12.29
C MET A 1 3.49 40.01 11.14
N SER A 2 4.49 39.62 10.35
CA SER A 2 5.06 40.54 9.34
C SER A 2 4.78 40.10 7.89
N ASN A 3 4.49 41.07 7.03
CA ASN A 3 4.19 40.92 5.61
C ASN A 3 5.49 40.99 4.77
N TYR A 4 5.36 41.03 3.45
CA TYR A 4 6.50 41.02 2.54
C TYR A 4 7.44 42.24 2.68
N LEU A 5 6.98 43.35 3.29
CA LEU A 5 7.78 44.57 3.49
C LEU A 5 8.79 44.43 4.64
N ALA A 6 8.65 43.40 5.48
CA ALA A 6 9.48 43.17 6.67
C ALA A 6 10.99 43.32 6.43
N ILE A 7 11.53 42.66 5.40
CA ILE A 7 12.97 42.69 5.08
C ILE A 7 13.43 44.11 4.75
N ALA A 8 12.63 44.83 3.95
CA ALA A 8 12.94 46.20 3.58
C ALA A 8 12.87 47.13 4.80
N THR A 9 11.88 46.94 5.68
CA THR A 9 11.76 47.69 6.93
C THR A 9 12.92 47.45 7.90
N VAL A 10 13.40 46.22 8.04
CA VAL A 10 14.63 45.94 8.84
C VAL A 10 15.83 46.68 8.27
N THR A 11 15.99 46.65 6.94
CA THR A 11 17.12 47.31 6.26
C THR A 11 17.06 48.84 6.43
N ALA A 12 15.89 49.43 6.24
CA ALA A 12 15.68 50.88 6.39
C ALA A 12 15.85 51.32 7.85
N ALA A 13 15.37 50.54 8.81
CA ALA A 13 15.52 50.86 10.23
C ALA A 13 17.00 50.80 10.64
N LEU A 14 17.74 49.78 10.21
CA LEU A 14 19.18 49.70 10.42
C LEU A 14 19.91 50.91 9.80
N GLN A 15 19.54 51.30 8.57
CA GLN A 15 20.11 52.49 7.93
C GLN A 15 19.84 53.75 8.73
N ARG A 16 18.60 53.98 9.17
CA ARG A 16 18.20 55.17 9.94
C ARG A 16 18.93 55.24 11.28
N THR A 17 19.01 54.13 12.00
CA THR A 17 19.74 54.03 13.27
C THR A 17 21.20 54.42 13.10
N LEU A 18 21.87 53.88 12.09
CA LEU A 18 23.28 54.21 11.83
C LEU A 18 23.44 55.64 11.29
N GLN A 19 22.52 56.10 10.45
CA GLN A 19 22.58 57.42 9.82
C GLN A 19 22.57 58.54 10.85
N ALA A 20 21.76 58.39 11.91
CA ALA A 20 21.63 59.37 12.99
C ALA A 20 22.93 59.57 13.79
N VAL A 21 23.74 58.52 13.93
CA VAL A 21 24.99 58.56 14.72
C VAL A 21 26.19 58.91 13.85
N VAL A 22 26.28 58.29 12.67
CA VAL A 22 27.44 58.42 11.77
C VAL A 22 27.63 59.86 11.27
N GLN A 23 26.54 60.60 11.00
CA GLN A 23 26.61 62.03 10.62
C GLN A 23 27.15 62.94 11.72
N VAL A 24 27.01 62.54 12.98
CA VAL A 24 27.49 63.32 14.13
C VAL A 24 28.97 63.02 14.41
N ASP A 25 29.37 61.76 14.28
CA ASP A 25 30.75 61.32 14.56
C ASP A 25 31.75 61.67 13.44
N VAL A 26 31.30 61.71 12.18
CA VAL A 26 32.11 62.02 11.00
C VAL A 26 31.33 62.95 10.07
N ASP A 27 31.88 64.14 9.83
CA ASP A 27 31.23 65.16 9.00
C ASP A 27 31.05 64.67 7.56
N GLY A 28 29.92 65.02 6.95
CA GLY A 28 29.56 64.61 5.59
C GLY A 28 29.23 63.11 5.40
N ALA A 29 29.35 62.27 6.43
CA ALA A 29 29.16 60.83 6.31
C ALA A 29 27.69 60.44 6.03
N ARG A 30 27.47 59.52 5.09
CA ARG A 30 26.13 59.02 4.74
C ARG A 30 26.03 57.51 4.80
N VAL A 31 24.85 57.00 5.13
CA VAL A 31 24.55 55.57 5.15
C VAL A 31 23.67 55.23 3.96
N THR A 32 24.16 54.35 3.07
CA THR A 32 23.43 53.88 1.89
C THR A 32 23.07 52.40 2.04
N MET A 33 22.12 51.92 1.23
CA MET A 33 21.65 50.53 1.23
C MET A 33 21.77 49.89 -0.17
N VAL A 34 22.75 50.34 -0.95
CA VAL A 34 22.86 49.96 -2.36
C VAL A 34 23.77 48.74 -2.53
N ARG A 35 23.64 48.08 -3.67
CA ARG A 35 24.64 47.09 -4.09
C ARG A 35 26.01 47.78 -4.19
N PRO A 36 27.09 47.21 -3.61
CA PRO A 36 28.44 47.74 -3.77
C PRO A 36 28.79 47.92 -5.24
N SER A 37 29.25 49.13 -5.57
CA SER A 37 29.67 49.54 -6.90
C SER A 37 30.87 50.51 -6.76
N ASN A 38 31.35 51.05 -7.87
CA ASN A 38 32.45 52.01 -7.83
C ASN A 38 32.02 53.29 -7.07
N LEU A 39 32.98 53.91 -6.38
CA LEU A 39 32.78 55.19 -5.67
C LEU A 39 32.06 56.21 -6.57
N GLY A 40 31.03 56.87 -6.03
CA GLY A 40 30.25 57.89 -6.73
C GLY A 40 29.15 57.35 -7.68
N SER A 41 29.02 56.03 -7.84
CA SER A 41 27.96 55.40 -8.67
C SER A 41 26.79 54.83 -7.86
N GLY A 42 26.63 55.27 -6.60
CA GLY A 42 25.57 54.84 -5.69
C GLY A 42 26.06 54.62 -4.25
N THR A 43 27.30 54.16 -4.07
CA THR A 43 27.98 54.09 -2.76
C THR A 43 28.46 55.47 -2.32
N PRO A 44 28.53 55.75 -1.01
CA PRO A 44 28.90 57.06 -0.50
C PRO A 44 30.38 57.33 -0.76
N GLU A 45 30.73 58.61 -0.97
CA GLU A 45 32.13 59.05 -1.04
C GLU A 45 32.77 58.98 0.35
N THR A 46 32.08 59.49 1.38
CA THR A 46 32.40 59.29 2.80
C THR A 46 31.18 58.73 3.50
N GLY A 47 31.31 57.57 4.16
CA GLY A 47 30.24 56.96 4.92
C GLY A 47 30.19 55.44 4.89
N VAL A 48 28.99 54.89 5.09
CA VAL A 48 28.75 53.47 5.32
C VAL A 48 27.79 52.94 4.26
N ASN A 49 28.06 51.77 3.69
CA ASN A 49 27.09 51.07 2.84
C ASN A 49 26.66 49.75 3.48
N LEU A 50 25.35 49.57 3.61
CA LEU A 50 24.69 48.39 4.12
C LEU A 50 24.23 47.52 2.95
N TYR A 51 24.79 46.32 2.84
CA TYR A 51 24.44 45.40 1.77
C TYR A 51 23.94 44.06 2.31
N LEU A 52 22.67 43.73 2.05
CA LEU A 52 22.11 42.41 2.31
C LEU A 52 22.67 41.41 1.30
N TYR A 53 23.68 40.63 1.69
CA TYR A 53 24.40 39.73 0.78
C TYR A 53 23.87 38.30 0.82
N GLN A 54 23.21 37.90 1.89
CA GLN A 54 22.68 36.56 2.06
C GLN A 54 21.43 36.55 2.95
N VAL A 55 20.49 35.67 2.64
CA VAL A 55 19.32 35.36 3.47
C VAL A 55 19.31 33.86 3.72
N THR A 56 19.18 33.45 4.98
CA THR A 56 19.09 32.03 5.35
C THR A 56 17.84 31.76 6.17
N LEU A 57 17.32 30.54 6.10
CA LEU A 57 16.26 30.10 7.00
C LEU A 57 16.82 29.95 8.42
N ASN A 58 16.08 30.45 9.40
CA ASN A 58 16.43 30.25 10.80
C ASN A 58 16.08 28.80 11.22
N SER A 59 17.10 28.04 11.60
CA SER A 59 16.98 26.60 11.90
C SER A 59 16.17 26.29 13.16
N VAL A 60 16.18 27.17 14.16
CA VAL A 60 15.44 27.02 15.42
C VAL A 60 13.94 27.12 15.18
N TRP A 61 13.53 28.05 14.32
CA TRP A 61 12.13 28.30 14.00
C TRP A 61 11.58 27.39 12.90
N ARG A 62 12.44 26.87 12.01
CA ARG A 62 12.06 25.90 10.96
C ARG A 62 11.36 24.66 11.52
N ASN A 63 11.90 24.06 12.58
CA ASN A 63 11.33 22.84 13.16
C ASN A 63 9.96 23.08 13.83
N ASN A 64 9.63 24.32 14.19
CA ASN A 64 8.37 24.69 14.81
C ASN A 64 7.28 25.12 13.79
N ALA A 65 7.69 25.63 12.63
CA ALA A 65 6.79 26.09 11.57
C ALA A 65 6.04 24.93 10.89
N ASP A 66 6.73 23.84 10.57
CA ASP A 66 6.14 22.70 9.85
C ASP A 66 5.26 21.80 10.72
N VAL A 67 5.37 21.89 12.05
CA VAL A 67 4.72 20.96 12.98
C VAL A 67 3.28 21.38 13.36
N ARG A 68 2.83 22.58 13.00
CA ARG A 68 1.56 23.16 13.53
C ARG A 68 0.43 23.40 12.52
N ASN A 69 0.37 22.65 11.43
CA ASN A 69 -0.85 22.60 10.60
C ASN A 69 -1.99 21.74 11.19
N ARG A 70 -1.91 21.37 12.46
CA ARG A 70 -2.95 20.59 13.16
C ARG A 70 -3.23 21.18 14.54
N ASN A 71 -4.09 22.19 14.63
CA ASN A 71 -4.64 22.63 15.92
C ASN A 71 -5.98 21.91 16.22
N ARG A 72 -6.06 21.31 17.42
CA ARG A 72 -7.22 20.55 17.93
C ARG A 72 -8.40 21.46 18.28
N LYS A 73 -8.17 22.73 18.60
CA LYS A 73 -9.24 23.72 18.85
C LYS A 73 -9.54 24.52 17.58
N GLY A 74 -10.82 24.75 17.33
CA GLY A 74 -11.40 25.28 16.07
C GLY A 74 -11.08 26.73 15.71
N GLU A 75 -9.92 27.27 16.10
CA GLU A 75 -9.51 28.62 15.72
C GLU A 75 -8.36 28.53 14.73
N MET A 76 -8.59 29.17 13.58
CA MET A 76 -7.68 29.51 12.47
C MET A 76 -6.44 28.61 12.35
N ALA A 77 -6.44 27.74 11.33
CA ALA A 77 -5.22 27.05 10.97
C ALA A 77 -4.15 28.11 10.66
N LYS A 78 -3.01 28.03 11.37
CA LYS A 78 -1.95 29.03 11.34
C LYS A 78 -1.54 29.30 9.88
N ARG A 79 -1.42 30.57 9.50
CA ARG A 79 -0.83 30.93 8.20
C ARG A 79 0.58 30.34 8.12
N SER A 80 0.98 29.89 6.94
CA SER A 80 2.36 29.48 6.73
C SER A 80 3.27 30.67 7.01
N HIS A 81 4.38 30.45 7.70
CA HIS A 81 5.32 31.52 8.02
C HIS A 81 6.76 31.01 7.88
N ASN A 82 7.65 31.89 7.40
CA ASN A 82 9.07 31.61 7.25
C ASN A 82 9.87 32.54 8.16
N ALA A 83 10.69 31.94 9.01
CA ALA A 83 11.63 32.65 9.86
C ALA A 83 12.98 32.73 9.16
N LEU A 84 13.51 33.94 9.04
CA LEU A 84 14.69 34.30 8.25
C LEU A 84 15.75 34.95 9.14
N ASP A 85 16.99 34.69 8.77
CA ASP A 85 18.16 35.42 9.22
C ASP A 85 18.69 36.24 8.02
N LEU A 86 18.83 37.55 8.21
CA LEU A 86 19.30 38.48 7.18
C LEU A 86 20.77 38.82 7.44
N HIS A 87 21.65 38.55 6.49
CA HIS A 87 23.10 38.75 6.64
C HIS A 87 23.52 40.02 5.89
N TYR A 88 23.92 41.03 6.64
CA TYR A 88 24.37 42.32 6.14
C TYR A 88 25.89 42.40 6.16
N MET A 89 26.47 42.88 5.07
CA MET A 89 27.84 43.35 4.99
C MET A 89 27.82 44.87 5.08
N ILE A 90 28.52 45.40 6.07
CA ILE A 90 28.65 46.84 6.33
C ILE A 90 30.05 47.24 5.86
N SER A 91 30.12 48.10 4.84
CA SER A 91 31.36 48.56 4.22
C SER A 91 31.59 50.05 4.47
N PHE A 92 32.85 50.45 4.66
CA PHE A 92 33.24 51.78 5.10
C PHE A 92 34.06 52.51 4.04
N TYR A 93 33.65 53.73 3.71
CA TYR A 93 34.25 54.56 2.66
C TYR A 93 34.65 55.93 3.24
N GLY A 94 35.72 56.50 2.71
CA GLY A 94 36.19 57.83 3.08
C GLY A 94 37.68 58.00 2.83
N ASN A 95 38.23 59.10 3.38
CA ASN A 95 39.64 59.43 3.31
C ASN A 95 40.48 58.51 4.22
N GLU A 96 41.29 57.65 3.61
CA GLU A 96 42.20 56.72 4.29
C GLU A 96 43.31 57.44 5.09
N VAL A 97 43.72 58.64 4.69
CA VAL A 97 44.75 59.41 5.41
C VAL A 97 44.22 59.91 6.75
N GLU A 98 42.95 60.28 6.80
CA GLU A 98 42.26 60.73 8.03
C GLU A 98 41.63 59.58 8.82
N LEU A 99 41.86 58.35 8.37
CA LEU A 99 41.32 57.12 8.96
C LEU A 99 39.79 57.16 9.09
N GLU A 100 39.10 57.80 8.13
CA GLU A 100 37.64 57.89 8.13
C GLU A 100 36.98 56.50 8.14
N PRO A 101 37.40 55.52 7.32
CA PRO A 101 36.80 54.18 7.35
C PRO A 101 36.90 53.50 8.72
N GLN A 102 38.03 53.65 9.42
CA GLN A 102 38.29 53.04 10.72
C GLN A 102 37.50 53.76 11.84
N ARG A 103 37.36 55.09 11.76
CA ARG A 103 36.52 55.88 12.66
C ARG A 103 35.04 55.52 12.49
N LEU A 104 34.57 55.38 11.26
CA LEU A 104 33.21 54.95 10.93
C LEU A 104 32.96 53.53 11.42
N LEU A 105 33.92 52.61 11.25
CA LEU A 105 33.86 51.26 11.82
C LEU A 105 33.67 51.30 13.34
N GLY A 106 34.47 52.11 14.05
CA GLY A 106 34.32 52.28 15.50
C GLY A 106 32.95 52.82 15.91
N SER A 107 32.43 53.82 15.17
CA SER A 107 31.10 54.39 15.39
C SER A 107 29.99 53.35 15.21
N VAL A 108 30.02 52.56 14.14
CA VAL A 108 29.03 51.51 13.87
C VAL A 108 29.10 50.40 14.91
N VAL A 109 30.30 49.92 15.27
CA VAL A 109 30.46 48.86 16.28
C VAL A 109 29.94 49.31 17.65
N ARG A 110 30.21 50.55 18.06
CA ARG A 110 29.64 51.12 19.29
C ARG A 110 28.11 51.18 19.21
N THR A 111 27.57 51.71 18.11
CA THR A 111 26.13 51.90 17.93
C THR A 111 25.37 50.58 17.95
N LEU A 112 25.84 49.56 17.21
CA LEU A 112 25.20 48.24 17.19
C LEU A 112 25.43 47.45 18.48
N LYS A 113 26.43 47.82 19.30
CA LYS A 113 26.59 47.24 20.62
C LYS A 113 25.60 47.84 21.64
N ASP A 114 25.35 49.13 21.56
CA ASP A 114 24.43 49.84 22.46
C ASP A 114 22.95 49.66 22.04
N GLN A 115 22.70 49.53 20.73
CA GLN A 115 21.40 49.36 20.11
C GLN A 115 21.37 48.09 19.25
N SER A 116 21.64 46.94 19.88
CA SER A 116 21.67 45.64 19.19
C SER A 116 20.29 45.12 18.82
N THR A 117 19.22 45.66 19.40
CA THR A 117 17.86 45.16 19.22
C THR A 117 17.01 46.21 18.50
N LEU A 118 16.37 45.80 17.40
CA LEU A 118 15.43 46.62 16.66
C LEU A 118 14.09 46.65 17.41
N THR A 119 13.86 47.73 18.14
CA THR A 119 12.64 47.92 18.94
C THR A 119 11.44 48.29 18.08
N GLN A 120 10.25 48.10 18.64
CA GLN A 120 9.00 48.49 17.99
C GLN A 120 8.99 49.99 17.64
N GLU A 121 9.43 50.85 18.55
CA GLU A 121 9.51 52.31 18.34
C GLU A 121 10.38 52.68 17.13
N MET A 122 11.56 52.07 17.00
CA MET A 122 12.44 52.27 15.84
C MET A 122 11.77 51.87 14.52
N ILE A 123 10.97 50.80 14.53
CA ILE A 123 10.20 50.37 13.36
C ILE A 123 9.12 51.40 13.02
N TRP A 124 8.35 51.88 14.00
CA TRP A 124 7.32 52.91 13.79
C TRP A 124 7.91 54.21 13.23
N ASP A 125 9.02 54.66 13.80
CA ASP A 125 9.73 55.86 13.34
C ASP A 125 10.23 55.72 11.90
N THR A 126 10.66 54.52 11.52
CA THR A 126 11.10 54.21 10.15
C THR A 126 9.92 54.21 9.18
N ILE A 127 8.78 53.63 9.56
CA ILE A 127 7.56 53.59 8.74
C ILE A 127 6.98 55.00 8.56
N ALA A 128 7.08 55.85 9.59
CA ALA A 128 6.59 57.23 9.57
C ALA A 128 7.51 58.20 8.79
N ASP A 129 8.74 57.81 8.46
CA ASP A 129 9.70 58.66 7.75
C ASP A 129 9.26 58.90 6.30
N SER A 130 9.16 60.17 5.90
CA SER A 130 8.83 60.57 4.54
C SER A 130 9.81 60.08 3.47
N ASN A 131 11.03 59.67 3.84
CA ASN A 131 11.99 59.07 2.93
C ASN A 131 11.67 57.60 2.61
N PHE A 132 10.80 56.96 3.41
CA PHE A 132 10.45 55.54 3.31
C PHE A 132 8.95 55.31 3.07
N THR A 133 8.30 56.16 2.27
CA THR A 133 6.85 56.07 1.97
C THR A 133 6.42 54.71 1.41
N TYR A 134 7.31 53.99 0.74
CA TYR A 134 7.07 52.63 0.23
C TYR A 134 7.01 51.55 1.32
N LEU A 135 7.27 51.92 2.58
CA LEU A 135 7.16 51.04 3.75
C LEU A 135 5.93 51.33 4.62
N ALA A 136 5.06 52.27 4.21
CA ALA A 136 3.92 52.74 5.01
C ALA A 136 2.99 51.60 5.47
N ASP A 137 2.84 50.55 4.65
CA ASP A 137 1.97 49.40 4.93
C ASP A 137 2.71 48.23 5.63
N SER A 138 3.93 48.45 6.13
CA SER A 138 4.67 47.42 6.84
C SER A 138 4.05 47.16 8.21
N ASN A 139 3.78 45.89 8.51
CA ASN A 139 3.31 45.43 9.82
C ASN A 139 4.39 44.70 10.62
N LEU A 140 5.67 44.95 10.33
CA LEU A 140 6.80 44.37 11.05
C LEU A 140 6.73 44.65 12.56
N SER A 141 6.20 45.81 12.96
CA SER A 141 6.02 46.20 14.36
C SER A 141 5.02 45.32 15.13
N GLU A 142 4.21 44.51 14.43
CA GLU A 142 3.29 43.55 15.06
C GLU A 142 3.97 42.20 15.32
N GLN A 143 5.19 41.97 14.84
CA GLN A 143 5.95 40.76 15.16
C GLN A 143 6.24 40.73 16.67
N VAL A 144 6.06 39.55 17.29
CA VAL A 144 6.23 39.38 18.75
C VAL A 144 7.70 39.16 19.09
N GLU A 145 8.42 38.43 18.23
CA GLU A 145 9.83 38.15 18.36
C GLU A 145 10.66 39.39 18.08
N GLU A 146 11.56 39.74 19.01
CA GLU A 146 12.53 40.81 18.84
C GLU A 146 13.55 40.47 17.74
N ILE A 147 14.02 41.51 17.04
CA ILE A 147 15.01 41.38 15.96
C ILE A 147 16.34 41.92 16.49
N ASP A 148 17.31 41.03 16.66
CA ASP A 148 18.65 41.35 17.14
C ASP A 148 19.66 41.39 15.98
N PHE A 149 20.54 42.37 16.02
CA PHE A 149 21.73 42.50 15.19
C PHE A 149 22.93 41.89 15.91
N VAL A 150 23.38 40.74 15.42
CA VAL A 150 24.47 39.97 16.01
C VAL A 150 25.70 40.06 15.11
N PRO A 151 26.89 40.41 15.62
CA PRO A 151 28.11 40.44 14.82
C PRO A 151 28.48 39.04 14.34
N MET A 152 29.05 38.97 13.14
CA MET A 152 29.52 37.73 12.52
C MET A 152 31.02 37.78 12.26
N ASP A 153 31.71 36.73 12.65
CA ASP A 153 33.11 36.52 12.32
C ASP A 153 33.21 35.99 10.88
N LEU A 154 33.54 36.87 9.93
CA LEU A 154 33.91 36.47 8.57
C LEU A 154 35.43 36.42 8.45
N SER A 155 35.93 35.32 7.87
CA SER A 155 37.35 35.22 7.55
C SER A 155 37.72 36.16 6.40
N LEU A 156 39.00 36.51 6.29
CA LEU A 156 39.51 37.28 5.14
C LEU A 156 39.24 36.55 3.81
N GLU A 157 39.29 35.21 3.82
CA GLU A 157 38.98 34.41 2.63
C GLU A 157 37.51 34.57 2.22
N ASP A 158 36.58 34.53 3.18
CA ASP A 158 35.15 34.69 2.90
C ASP A 158 34.84 36.11 2.41
N LEU A 159 35.40 37.13 3.06
CA LEU A 159 35.27 38.52 2.60
C LEU A 159 35.84 38.70 1.20
N SER A 160 37.02 38.13 0.91
CA SER A 160 37.63 38.18 -0.42
C SER A 160 36.76 37.50 -1.48
N LYS A 161 36.09 36.39 -1.15
CA LYS A 161 35.15 35.71 -2.06
C LYS A 161 33.90 36.56 -2.32
N VAL A 162 33.30 37.13 -1.28
CA VAL A 162 32.13 38.02 -1.41
C VAL A 162 32.47 39.22 -2.30
N TRP A 163 33.62 39.85 -2.08
CA TRP A 163 34.06 40.99 -2.90
C TRP A 163 34.41 40.60 -4.35
N SER A 164 34.91 39.39 -4.59
CA SER A 164 35.24 38.93 -5.95
C SER A 164 34.04 38.86 -6.92
N VAL A 165 32.80 38.79 -6.39
CA VAL A 165 31.56 38.82 -7.18
C VAL A 165 31.35 40.21 -7.83
N PHE A 166 31.93 41.26 -7.27
CA PHE A 166 31.84 42.62 -7.80
C PHE A 166 33.04 42.91 -8.70
N PHE A 167 32.95 42.47 -9.96
CA PHE A 167 34.04 42.41 -10.96
C PHE A 167 34.78 43.75 -11.26
N GLN A 168 34.38 44.87 -10.67
CA GLN A 168 35.01 46.18 -10.87
C GLN A 168 35.21 46.98 -9.58
N THR A 169 34.82 46.44 -8.43
CA THR A 169 34.85 47.17 -7.16
C THR A 169 35.99 46.64 -6.29
N PRO A 170 36.93 47.50 -5.86
CA PRO A 170 38.03 47.06 -5.02
C PRO A 170 37.53 46.58 -3.66
N TYR A 171 38.31 45.70 -3.03
CA TYR A 171 38.07 45.30 -1.65
C TYR A 171 38.01 46.54 -0.75
N THR A 172 36.96 46.61 0.07
CA THR A 172 36.73 47.71 1.01
C THR A 172 36.69 47.14 2.44
N LEU A 173 37.13 47.92 3.43
CA LEU A 173 37.01 47.56 4.84
C LEU A 173 35.54 47.27 5.17
N SER A 174 35.26 46.08 5.71
CA SER A 174 33.90 45.63 6.00
C SER A 174 33.80 44.80 7.27
N VAL A 175 32.61 44.82 7.88
CA VAL A 175 32.18 43.87 8.93
C VAL A 175 30.84 43.25 8.55
N ALA A 176 30.51 42.10 9.15
CA ALA A 176 29.23 41.44 8.91
C ALA A 176 28.38 41.36 10.18
N TYR A 177 27.07 41.54 9.99
CA TYR A 177 26.06 41.43 11.03
C TYR A 177 24.89 40.60 10.51
N ARG A 178 24.31 39.80 11.39
CA ARG A 178 23.08 39.06 11.13
C ARG A 178 21.94 39.69 11.91
N ALA A 179 20.85 40.03 11.22
CA ALA A 179 19.58 40.35 11.85
C ALA A 179 18.75 39.07 12.01
N THR A 180 18.35 38.73 13.25
CA THR A 180 17.58 37.52 13.57
C THR A 180 16.59 37.81 14.71
N VAL A 181 15.33 37.36 14.69
CA VAL A 181 14.63 36.55 13.67
C VAL A 181 13.58 37.40 12.94
N VAL A 182 13.55 37.34 11.61
CA VAL A 182 12.54 38.04 10.79
C VAL A 182 11.53 37.04 10.27
N ILE A 183 10.25 37.16 10.63
CA ILE A 183 9.20 36.17 10.34
C ILE A 183 8.20 36.71 9.32
N ILE A 184 8.23 36.19 8.10
CA ILE A 184 7.29 36.55 7.03
C ILE A 184 6.15 35.55 6.97
N GLU A 185 4.90 36.03 6.97
CA GLU A 185 3.71 35.19 6.83
C GLU A 185 3.13 35.20 5.42
N GLY A 186 2.53 34.07 5.02
CA GLY A 186 1.74 33.95 3.79
C GLY A 186 0.34 34.55 3.94
N GLU A 187 -0.24 35.00 2.83
CA GLU A 187 -1.57 35.61 2.80
C GLU A 187 -2.71 34.57 2.85
N GLU A 188 -2.46 33.37 2.31
CA GLU A 188 -3.44 32.30 2.27
C GLU A 188 -3.64 31.69 3.66
N SER A 189 -4.90 31.67 4.10
CA SER A 189 -5.27 31.00 5.33
C SER A 189 -5.32 29.50 5.09
N ALA A 190 -4.64 28.72 5.93
CA ALA A 190 -4.71 27.28 5.86
C ALA A 190 -6.17 26.81 6.05
N GLN A 191 -6.65 25.93 5.18
CA GLN A 191 -7.98 25.35 5.34
C GLN A 191 -7.92 24.19 6.34
N LYS A 192 -8.70 24.30 7.42
CA LYS A 192 -8.87 23.20 8.36
C LYS A 192 -9.71 22.11 7.69
N ALA A 193 -9.11 20.94 7.45
CA ALA A 193 -9.87 19.78 7.00
C ALA A 193 -10.97 19.44 8.02
N LEU A 194 -12.14 19.02 7.52
CA LEU A 194 -13.20 18.52 8.38
C LEU A 194 -12.67 17.38 9.27
N PRO A 195 -13.09 17.27 10.53
CA PRO A 195 -12.76 16.12 11.37
C PRO A 195 -13.15 14.84 10.65
N VAL A 196 -12.26 13.84 10.66
CA VAL A 196 -12.57 12.52 10.11
C VAL A 196 -13.72 11.94 10.92
N ARG A 197 -14.89 11.79 10.28
CA ARG A 197 -16.11 11.28 10.92
C ARG A 197 -16.01 9.80 11.24
N ASP A 198 -15.42 9.01 10.33
CA ASP A 198 -15.22 7.56 10.49
C ASP A 198 -13.98 7.09 9.70
N TYR A 199 -13.31 6.05 10.20
CA TYR A 199 -12.22 5.36 9.52
C TYR A 199 -12.76 4.13 8.77
N ASN A 200 -13.35 4.33 7.60
CA ASN A 200 -13.67 3.20 6.72
C ASN A 200 -12.47 2.88 5.83
N PHE A 201 -11.75 1.79 6.16
CA PHE A 201 -10.77 1.20 5.27
C PHE A 201 -11.52 0.56 4.09
N SER A 202 -11.59 1.26 2.96
CA SER A 202 -12.07 0.69 1.69
C SER A 202 -11.09 -0.38 1.19
N GLY A 203 -11.14 -1.58 1.78
CA GLY A 203 -10.68 -2.82 1.17
C GLY A 203 -9.24 -3.27 1.41
N VAL A 204 -8.35 -2.42 1.95
CA VAL A 204 -6.97 -2.85 2.25
C VAL A 204 -6.74 -2.82 3.75
N MET A 205 -7.24 -3.85 4.44
CA MET A 205 -6.66 -4.17 5.74
C MET A 205 -5.22 -4.67 5.51
N PRO A 206 -4.21 -4.18 6.24
CA PRO A 206 -2.97 -4.94 6.36
C PRO A 206 -3.36 -6.32 6.89
N PHE A 207 -2.94 -7.37 6.20
CA PHE A 207 -3.25 -8.75 6.57
C PHE A 207 -2.04 -9.33 7.30
N PRO A 208 -1.85 -9.06 8.61
CA PRO A 208 -0.72 -9.63 9.35
C PRO A 208 -0.77 -11.16 9.38
N ASN A 209 -1.96 -11.75 9.24
CA ASN A 209 -2.22 -13.16 9.44
C ASN A 209 -2.80 -13.81 8.18
N GLN A 210 -1.98 -13.96 7.12
CA GLN A 210 -2.37 -14.75 5.95
C GLN A 210 -2.59 -16.22 6.36
N PRO A 211 -3.71 -16.86 5.97
CA PRO A 211 -3.92 -18.29 6.24
C PRO A 211 -2.88 -19.12 5.50
N VAL A 212 -2.35 -20.15 6.15
CA VAL A 212 -1.41 -21.11 5.54
C VAL A 212 -1.90 -22.52 5.81
N ILE A 213 -2.00 -23.32 4.76
CA ILE A 213 -2.34 -24.75 4.84
C ILE A 213 -1.04 -25.55 4.86
N ASP A 214 -0.87 -26.35 5.90
CA ASP A 214 0.24 -27.29 6.04
C ASP A 214 -0.14 -28.68 5.48
N ARG A 215 -1.41 -29.08 5.62
CA ARG A 215 -1.85 -30.44 5.26
C ARG A 215 -3.35 -30.56 5.06
N VAL A 216 -3.77 -31.43 4.14
CA VAL A 216 -5.15 -31.89 3.97
C VAL A 216 -5.19 -33.41 4.09
N VAL A 217 -6.05 -33.96 4.94
CA VAL A 217 -6.21 -35.42 5.14
C VAL A 217 -7.68 -35.79 5.30
N SER A 218 -8.02 -37.07 5.09
CA SER A 218 -9.33 -37.61 5.49
C SER A 218 -9.45 -37.64 7.01
N GLN A 219 -10.62 -37.29 7.53
CA GLN A 219 -10.95 -37.41 8.96
C GLN A 219 -10.90 -38.87 9.44
N ALA A 220 -11.16 -39.84 8.56
CA ALA A 220 -11.04 -41.26 8.85
C ALA A 220 -9.59 -41.70 9.12
N GLY A 221 -8.61 -40.90 8.71
CA GLY A 221 -7.19 -41.11 8.98
C GLY A 221 -6.28 -40.59 7.87
N ARG A 222 -5.03 -40.27 8.24
CA ARG A 222 -4.03 -39.71 7.31
C ARG A 222 -3.77 -40.55 6.06
N PHE A 223 -3.85 -41.87 6.19
CA PHE A 223 -3.60 -42.82 5.10
C PHE A 223 -4.88 -43.37 4.48
N GLN A 224 -6.04 -42.90 4.95
CA GLN A 224 -7.30 -43.29 4.37
C GLN A 224 -7.52 -42.53 3.05
N PRO A 225 -8.12 -43.20 2.05
CA PRO A 225 -8.45 -42.58 0.78
C PRO A 225 -9.47 -41.45 0.99
N ILE A 226 -9.42 -40.45 0.10
CA ILE A 226 -10.40 -39.37 0.05
C ILE A 226 -11.34 -39.67 -1.12
N SER A 227 -12.61 -39.82 -0.81
CA SER A 227 -13.74 -40.03 -1.73
C SER A 227 -14.72 -38.85 -1.64
N ALA A 228 -15.71 -38.77 -2.53
CA ALA A 228 -16.64 -37.62 -2.59
C ALA A 228 -17.49 -37.40 -1.32
N ASP A 229 -17.65 -38.44 -0.51
CA ASP A 229 -18.35 -38.46 0.78
C ASP A 229 -17.42 -38.26 1.98
N SER A 230 -16.10 -38.13 1.76
CA SER A 230 -15.13 -37.93 2.82
C SER A 230 -15.26 -36.56 3.47
N THR A 231 -15.03 -36.53 4.79
CA THR A 231 -14.79 -35.29 5.52
C THR A 231 -13.29 -35.04 5.59
N LEU A 232 -12.86 -33.85 5.19
CA LEU A 232 -11.48 -33.40 5.22
C LEU A 232 -11.17 -32.72 6.54
N VAL A 233 -9.95 -32.94 7.02
CA VAL A 233 -9.31 -32.16 8.07
C VAL A 233 -8.13 -31.40 7.46
N ILE A 234 -8.22 -30.08 7.49
CA ILE A 234 -7.23 -29.16 6.94
C ILE A 234 -6.45 -28.56 8.11
N TRP A 235 -5.15 -28.84 8.18
CA TRP A 235 -4.25 -28.33 9.20
C TRP A 235 -3.44 -27.15 8.68
N GLY A 236 -3.20 -26.17 9.53
CA GLY A 236 -2.49 -24.96 9.11
C GLY A 236 -2.31 -23.94 10.22
N LYS A 237 -2.18 -22.67 9.82
CA LYS A 237 -2.04 -21.50 10.71
C LYS A 237 -2.94 -20.37 10.21
N HIS A 238 -3.46 -19.57 11.13
CA HIS A 238 -4.31 -18.42 10.83
C HIS A 238 -5.52 -18.76 9.94
N LEU A 239 -6.07 -19.96 10.11
CA LEU A 239 -7.19 -20.44 9.29
C LEU A 239 -8.51 -19.75 9.64
N LYS A 240 -8.64 -19.23 10.87
CA LYS A 240 -9.87 -18.62 11.37
C LYS A 240 -9.90 -17.12 11.09
N SER A 241 -11.02 -16.67 10.52
CA SER A 241 -11.39 -15.27 10.34
C SER A 241 -12.86 -15.05 10.68
N SER A 242 -13.35 -13.82 10.53
CA SER A 242 -14.78 -13.49 10.68
C SER A 242 -15.64 -14.26 9.68
N ILE A 243 -15.16 -14.41 8.44
CA ILE A 243 -15.76 -15.25 7.41
C ILE A 243 -14.65 -16.05 6.74
N THR A 244 -14.63 -17.35 7.01
CA THR A 244 -13.70 -18.30 6.37
C THR A 244 -14.48 -19.16 5.37
N GLN A 245 -13.99 -19.26 4.15
CA GLN A 245 -14.50 -20.15 3.10
C GLN A 245 -13.38 -21.05 2.61
N VAL A 246 -13.74 -22.23 2.10
CA VAL A 246 -12.80 -23.14 1.44
C VAL A 246 -13.19 -23.25 -0.03
N ARG A 247 -12.22 -23.06 -0.93
CA ARG A 247 -12.39 -23.17 -2.37
C ARG A 247 -11.82 -24.46 -2.91
N LEU A 248 -12.60 -25.12 -3.78
CA LEU A 248 -12.19 -26.20 -4.67
C LEU A 248 -12.58 -25.80 -6.10
N GLY A 249 -11.58 -25.61 -6.97
CA GLY A 249 -11.82 -25.05 -8.30
C GLY A 249 -12.48 -23.67 -8.23
N GLU A 250 -13.67 -23.51 -8.81
CA GLU A 250 -14.45 -22.27 -8.83
C GLU A 250 -15.52 -22.21 -7.71
N VAL A 251 -15.67 -23.26 -6.91
CA VAL A 251 -16.71 -23.35 -5.90
C VAL A 251 -16.14 -23.05 -4.51
N GLU A 252 -16.84 -22.20 -3.77
CA GLU A 252 -16.52 -21.85 -2.40
C GLU A 252 -17.62 -22.33 -1.45
N VAL A 253 -17.22 -22.97 -0.36
CA VAL A 253 -18.15 -23.46 0.65
C VAL A 253 -17.71 -23.04 2.05
N THR A 254 -18.68 -22.79 2.92
CA THR A 254 -18.44 -22.54 4.33
C THR A 254 -18.18 -23.87 5.03
N PRO A 255 -17.00 -24.09 5.65
CA PRO A 255 -16.69 -25.30 6.38
C PRO A 255 -17.57 -25.47 7.64
N SER A 256 -17.69 -26.72 8.11
CA SER A 256 -18.52 -27.06 9.28
C SER A 256 -17.89 -26.59 10.59
N GLU A 257 -16.57 -26.68 10.71
CA GLU A 257 -15.84 -26.22 11.89
C GLU A 257 -14.57 -25.46 11.48
N VAL A 258 -14.33 -24.32 12.15
CA VAL A 258 -13.17 -23.46 11.89
C VAL A 258 -12.49 -23.09 13.19
N GLN A 259 -11.26 -23.56 13.34
CA GLN A 259 -10.31 -23.17 14.37
C GLN A 259 -9.10 -22.51 13.70
N ASP A 260 -8.22 -21.88 14.49
CA ASP A 260 -7.10 -21.13 13.93
C ASP A 260 -6.06 -22.04 13.25
N ASN A 261 -5.94 -23.28 13.70
CA ASN A 261 -4.98 -24.27 13.22
C ASN A 261 -5.62 -25.46 12.48
N GLN A 262 -6.95 -25.53 12.43
CA GLN A 262 -7.69 -26.67 11.91
C GLN A 262 -9.04 -26.25 11.32
N ILE A 263 -9.38 -26.79 10.15
CA ILE A 263 -10.72 -26.72 9.55
C ILE A 263 -11.24 -28.13 9.30
N VAL A 264 -12.53 -28.36 9.58
CA VAL A 264 -13.25 -29.58 9.20
C VAL A 264 -14.25 -29.23 8.10
N LEU A 265 -14.21 -29.97 6.99
CA LEU A 265 -15.00 -29.70 5.79
C LEU A 265 -15.49 -31.00 5.16
N SER A 266 -16.79 -31.15 4.98
CA SER A 266 -17.35 -32.28 4.24
C SER A 266 -17.27 -32.04 2.73
N LEU A 267 -16.76 -33.00 1.94
CA LEU A 267 -16.76 -32.85 0.48
C LEU A 267 -18.17 -32.87 -0.12
N SER A 268 -19.15 -33.48 0.56
CA SER A 268 -20.55 -33.47 0.14
C SER A 268 -21.20 -32.07 0.19
N SER A 269 -20.55 -31.08 0.80
CA SER A 269 -21.02 -29.69 0.77
C SER A 269 -20.76 -29.01 -0.58
N PHE A 270 -19.94 -29.61 -1.44
CA PHE A 270 -19.71 -29.16 -2.81
C PHE A 270 -20.70 -29.81 -3.77
N PRO A 271 -21.15 -29.11 -4.82
CA PRO A 271 -21.90 -29.72 -5.91
C PRO A 271 -21.10 -30.88 -6.52
N ALA A 272 -21.73 -32.03 -6.76
CA ALA A 272 -21.07 -33.20 -7.33
C ALA A 272 -20.36 -32.91 -8.67
N SER A 273 -20.87 -31.97 -9.45
CA SER A 273 -20.27 -31.51 -10.71
C SER A 273 -18.93 -30.79 -10.53
N SER A 274 -18.65 -30.23 -9.35
CA SER A 274 -17.39 -29.53 -9.05
C SER A 274 -16.28 -30.45 -8.57
N LEU A 275 -16.62 -31.67 -8.14
CA LEU A 275 -15.68 -32.68 -7.70
C LEU A 275 -15.24 -33.54 -8.89
N GLN A 276 -13.96 -33.43 -9.24
CA GLN A 276 -13.33 -34.25 -10.30
C GLN A 276 -12.39 -35.29 -9.70
N ALA A 277 -12.37 -36.49 -10.28
CA ALA A 277 -11.37 -37.50 -9.92
C ALA A 277 -9.93 -36.99 -10.20
N GLY A 278 -8.96 -37.41 -9.39
CA GLY A 278 -7.56 -36.99 -9.57
C GLY A 278 -7.09 -35.99 -8.50
N VAL A 279 -6.04 -35.25 -8.83
CA VAL A 279 -5.49 -34.21 -7.95
C VAL A 279 -6.41 -32.98 -7.97
N GLN A 280 -6.86 -32.57 -6.80
CA GLN A 280 -7.70 -31.39 -6.57
C GLN A 280 -6.91 -30.33 -5.79
N SER A 281 -7.13 -29.05 -6.14
CA SER A 281 -6.56 -27.90 -5.45
C SER A 281 -7.51 -27.34 -4.41
N LEU A 282 -7.02 -27.14 -3.19
CA LEU A 282 -7.76 -26.57 -2.08
C LEU A 282 -7.12 -25.27 -1.59
N GLN A 283 -7.93 -24.25 -1.35
CA GLN A 283 -7.51 -22.99 -0.72
C GLN A 283 -8.47 -22.56 0.38
N VAL A 284 -7.94 -21.91 1.42
CA VAL A 284 -8.72 -21.23 2.46
C VAL A 284 -8.75 -19.74 2.15
N ILE A 285 -9.93 -19.14 2.20
CA ILE A 285 -10.17 -17.73 1.87
C ILE A 285 -10.82 -17.04 3.04
N HIS A 286 -10.28 -15.88 3.40
CA HIS A 286 -10.93 -14.97 4.33
C HIS A 286 -11.73 -13.95 3.54
N ARG A 287 -13.03 -13.83 3.82
CA ARG A 287 -13.90 -12.82 3.22
C ARG A 287 -14.11 -11.65 4.18
N ILE A 288 -14.25 -10.47 3.61
CA ILE A 288 -14.58 -9.26 4.36
C ILE A 288 -16.05 -8.93 4.08
N SER A 289 -16.85 -8.85 5.13
CA SER A 289 -18.21 -8.31 5.04
C SER A 289 -18.12 -6.79 5.00
N THR A 290 -18.13 -6.20 3.81
CA THR A 290 -18.32 -4.76 3.68
C THR A 290 -19.80 -4.45 3.91
N GLY A 291 -20.10 -3.74 5.00
CA GLY A 291 -21.42 -3.18 5.27
C GLY A 291 -21.76 -1.99 4.38
N THR A 292 -21.20 -1.93 3.16
CA THR A 292 -21.49 -0.85 2.22
C THR A 292 -22.89 -1.11 1.67
N GLU A 293 -23.82 -0.25 2.05
CA GLU A 293 -25.17 -0.17 1.52
C GLU A 293 -25.11 -0.02 0.00
N ALA A 294 -25.15 -1.13 -0.72
CA ALA A 294 -25.39 -1.11 -2.15
C ALA A 294 -26.86 -0.75 -2.33
N VAL A 295 -27.14 0.54 -2.54
CA VAL A 295 -28.44 0.99 -3.03
C VAL A 295 -28.55 0.53 -4.49
N SER A 296 -29.06 -0.68 -4.67
CA SER A 296 -29.45 -1.19 -5.98
C SER A 296 -30.73 -0.46 -6.40
N MET A 297 -30.60 0.62 -7.19
CA MET A 297 -31.75 1.15 -7.93
C MET A 297 -32.09 0.17 -9.06
N GLY A 298 -32.97 -0.78 -8.75
CA GLY A 298 -33.62 -1.60 -9.78
C GLY A 298 -34.53 -0.72 -10.61
N VAL A 299 -34.18 -0.50 -11.88
CA VAL A 299 -35.13 0.01 -12.87
C VAL A 299 -36.01 -1.17 -13.27
N GLU A 300 -37.13 -1.35 -12.56
CA GLU A 300 -38.18 -2.24 -13.05
C GLU A 300 -38.87 -1.57 -14.24
N SER A 301 -38.68 -2.17 -15.41
CA SER A 301 -39.35 -1.78 -16.65
C SER A 301 -40.86 -1.98 -16.49
N ALA A 302 -41.58 -0.86 -16.35
CA ALA A 302 -43.01 -0.84 -16.11
C ALA A 302 -43.81 -1.40 -17.31
N ALA A 303 -44.41 -2.57 -17.14
CA ALA A 303 -45.60 -2.98 -17.88
C ALA A 303 -46.82 -2.84 -16.96
N THR A 304 -47.60 -1.78 -17.21
CA THR A 304 -49.03 -1.63 -16.91
C THR A 304 -49.64 -2.48 -15.77
N SER A 305 -49.71 -1.93 -14.55
CA SER A 305 -50.97 -1.83 -13.78
C SER A 305 -50.76 -0.96 -12.54
N ARG A 306 -51.78 -0.17 -12.18
CA ARG A 306 -51.77 0.69 -10.99
C ARG A 306 -51.84 -0.19 -9.73
N GLY A 307 -50.72 -0.32 -9.03
CA GLY A 307 -50.65 -0.85 -7.67
C GLY A 307 -49.46 -0.23 -6.95
N ASN A 308 -49.67 0.30 -5.74
CA ASN A 308 -48.62 0.91 -4.91
C ASN A 308 -47.53 -0.14 -4.61
N SER A 309 -46.36 0.00 -5.24
CA SER A 309 -45.16 -0.75 -4.87
C SER A 309 -44.43 -0.01 -3.75
N THR A 310 -44.49 -0.58 -2.56
CA THR A 310 -43.62 -0.17 -1.44
C THR A 310 -42.21 -0.68 -1.76
N PRO A 311 -41.17 0.17 -1.84
CA PRO A 311 -39.82 -0.30 -2.07
C PRO A 311 -39.39 -1.15 -0.86
N THR A 312 -39.15 -2.43 -1.09
CA THR A 312 -38.55 -3.33 -0.10
C THR A 312 -37.04 -3.16 -0.16
N LEU A 313 -36.45 -2.60 0.91
CA LEU A 313 -35.01 -2.50 1.08
C LEU A 313 -34.45 -3.90 1.36
N SER A 314 -33.83 -4.53 0.38
CA SER A 314 -33.04 -5.75 0.58
C SER A 314 -31.59 -5.38 0.95
N LEU A 315 -31.19 -5.71 2.18
CA LEU A 315 -29.80 -5.58 2.64
C LEU A 315 -28.95 -6.64 1.94
N GLN A 316 -28.31 -6.30 0.83
CA GLN A 316 -27.40 -7.20 0.13
C GLN A 316 -25.97 -7.00 0.64
N ARG A 317 -25.51 -7.86 1.55
CA ARG A 317 -24.10 -7.91 1.96
C ARG A 317 -23.26 -8.37 0.77
N SER A 318 -22.38 -7.51 0.29
CA SER A 318 -21.34 -7.90 -0.65
C SER A 318 -20.14 -8.44 0.13
N LEU A 319 -19.73 -9.68 -0.17
CA LEU A 319 -18.52 -10.28 0.36
C LEU A 319 -17.37 -9.97 -0.59
N GLN A 320 -16.50 -9.04 -0.22
CA GLN A 320 -15.29 -8.78 -0.99
C GLN A 320 -14.27 -9.90 -0.78
N ARG A 321 -13.52 -10.24 -1.83
CA ARG A 321 -12.43 -11.22 -1.78
C ARG A 321 -11.33 -10.65 -0.89
N GLY A 322 -11.06 -11.30 0.23
CA GLY A 322 -9.95 -10.94 1.11
C GLY A 322 -8.71 -11.75 0.78
N VAL A 323 -8.08 -12.30 1.82
CA VAL A 323 -6.80 -13.05 1.73
C VAL A 323 -7.02 -14.50 1.40
N GLU A 324 -6.06 -15.08 0.68
CA GLU A 324 -6.05 -16.50 0.33
C GLU A 324 -4.81 -17.20 0.86
N SER A 325 -4.96 -18.48 1.17
CA SER A 325 -3.85 -19.33 1.51
C SER A 325 -3.04 -19.78 0.29
N ASN A 326 -1.92 -20.43 0.56
CA ASN A 326 -1.30 -21.31 -0.42
C ASN A 326 -2.29 -22.38 -0.92
N VAL A 327 -2.02 -22.91 -2.10
CA VAL A 327 -2.78 -24.03 -2.67
C VAL A 327 -2.28 -25.34 -2.07
N ALA A 328 -3.19 -26.14 -1.51
CA ALA A 328 -2.91 -27.45 -0.99
C ALA A 328 -3.52 -28.54 -1.90
N PRO A 329 -2.72 -29.46 -2.46
CA PRO A 329 -3.23 -30.54 -3.28
C PRO A 329 -3.72 -31.73 -2.42
N PHE A 330 -4.76 -32.41 -2.88
CA PHE A 330 -5.14 -33.75 -2.40
C PHE A 330 -5.65 -34.61 -3.55
N VAL A 331 -5.66 -35.94 -3.38
CA VAL A 331 -6.12 -36.87 -4.42
C VAL A 331 -7.54 -37.33 -4.09
N LEU A 332 -8.51 -36.98 -4.93
CA LEU A 332 -9.87 -37.48 -4.88
C LEU A 332 -9.98 -38.77 -5.71
N ARG A 333 -10.26 -39.89 -5.05
CA ARG A 333 -10.36 -41.20 -5.69
C ARG A 333 -11.80 -41.46 -6.13
N PRO A 334 -12.03 -41.85 -7.41
CA PRO A 334 -13.36 -42.19 -7.87
C PRO A 334 -13.85 -43.49 -7.23
N THR A 335 -15.15 -43.59 -6.97
CA THR A 335 -15.82 -44.84 -6.62
C THR A 335 -16.66 -45.28 -7.80
N ILE A 336 -16.44 -46.50 -8.29
CA ILE A 336 -17.26 -47.07 -9.36
C ILE A 336 -18.61 -47.47 -8.76
N THR A 337 -19.69 -46.94 -9.31
CA THR A 337 -21.06 -47.20 -8.87
C THR A 337 -21.72 -48.29 -9.69
N GLU A 338 -21.39 -48.39 -10.98
CA GLU A 338 -21.96 -49.36 -11.90
C GLU A 338 -20.94 -49.75 -12.98
N VAL A 339 -20.99 -51.02 -13.39
CA VAL A 339 -20.24 -51.53 -14.55
C VAL A 339 -21.19 -52.36 -15.39
N SER A 340 -21.25 -52.06 -16.70
CA SER A 340 -22.01 -52.83 -17.68
C SER A 340 -21.16 -53.11 -18.92
N VAL A 341 -21.60 -54.07 -19.72
CA VAL A 341 -20.92 -54.50 -20.94
C VAL A 341 -21.89 -54.38 -22.11
N SER A 342 -21.41 -53.88 -23.25
CA SER A 342 -22.17 -53.84 -24.50
C SER A 342 -21.27 -54.23 -25.68
N ASN A 343 -21.85 -54.42 -26.87
CA ASN A 343 -21.13 -54.73 -28.11
C ASN A 343 -20.18 -55.94 -28.03
N ILE A 344 -20.60 -57.01 -27.34
CA ILE A 344 -19.80 -58.23 -27.18
C ILE A 344 -19.61 -58.91 -28.54
N GLN A 345 -18.35 -59.21 -28.86
CA GLN A 345 -17.92 -59.89 -30.07
C GLN A 345 -16.92 -60.98 -29.71
N GLU A 346 -17.13 -62.17 -30.25
CA GLU A 346 -16.19 -63.27 -30.16
C GLU A 346 -15.12 -63.11 -31.24
N SER A 347 -13.84 -63.15 -30.82
CA SER A 347 -12.66 -63.12 -31.69
C SER A 347 -12.24 -64.55 -32.05
N ARG A 348 -11.23 -64.69 -32.91
CA ARG A 348 -10.59 -66.00 -33.11
C ARG A 348 -9.90 -66.42 -31.80
N ASP A 349 -9.90 -67.71 -31.48
CA ASP A 349 -9.30 -68.31 -30.27
C ASP A 349 -10.05 -68.12 -28.93
N GLU A 350 -11.40 -68.10 -28.94
CA GLU A 350 -12.27 -68.00 -27.73
C GLU A 350 -12.09 -66.70 -26.90
N LEU A 351 -11.38 -65.71 -27.44
CA LEU A 351 -11.20 -64.39 -26.81
C LEU A 351 -12.36 -63.46 -27.14
N HIS A 352 -12.71 -62.57 -26.21
CA HIS A 352 -13.86 -61.67 -26.31
C HIS A 352 -13.42 -60.22 -26.39
N SER A 353 -14.12 -59.45 -27.22
CA SER A 353 -14.01 -57.99 -27.29
C SER A 353 -15.37 -57.39 -26.94
N ALA A 354 -15.37 -56.28 -26.20
CA ALA A 354 -16.61 -55.63 -25.78
C ALA A 354 -16.36 -54.16 -25.43
N ASP A 355 -17.44 -53.39 -25.31
CA ASP A 355 -17.40 -52.06 -24.73
C ASP A 355 -17.83 -52.13 -23.26
N VAL A 356 -16.89 -51.90 -22.35
CA VAL A 356 -17.17 -51.85 -20.91
C VAL A 356 -17.52 -50.41 -20.54
N ILE A 357 -18.71 -50.22 -19.99
CA ILE A 357 -19.23 -48.92 -19.57
C ILE A 357 -19.14 -48.86 -18.04
N VAL A 358 -18.35 -47.92 -17.52
CA VAL A 358 -18.08 -47.73 -16.09
C VAL A 358 -18.67 -46.39 -15.66
N GLN A 359 -19.56 -46.42 -14.67
CA GLN A 359 -20.07 -45.22 -14.02
C GLN A 359 -19.37 -44.99 -12.69
N VAL A 360 -19.02 -43.74 -12.40
CA VAL A 360 -18.39 -43.31 -11.14
C VAL A 360 -19.20 -42.23 -10.42
N ASN A 361 -18.89 -42.02 -9.14
CA ASN A 361 -19.56 -41.03 -8.28
C ASN A 361 -19.01 -39.59 -8.38
N VAL A 362 -17.99 -39.35 -9.20
CA VAL A 362 -17.34 -38.04 -9.40
C VAL A 362 -17.23 -37.72 -10.88
N THR A 363 -17.12 -36.44 -11.21
CA THR A 363 -16.92 -36.01 -12.59
C THR A 363 -15.53 -36.42 -13.08
N ILE A 364 -15.43 -36.85 -14.34
CA ILE A 364 -14.16 -37.06 -15.03
C ILE A 364 -14.10 -36.06 -16.19
N GLY A 365 -13.07 -35.23 -16.17
CA GLY A 365 -12.85 -34.21 -17.17
C GLY A 365 -12.56 -34.80 -18.56
N ASN A 366 -12.97 -34.09 -19.61
CA ASN A 366 -12.79 -34.54 -20.99
C ASN A 366 -11.32 -34.72 -21.41
N LYS A 367 -10.39 -34.03 -20.74
CA LYS A 367 -8.94 -34.11 -20.97
C LYS A 367 -8.21 -35.07 -20.03
N GLN A 368 -8.87 -35.60 -19.01
CA GLN A 368 -8.24 -36.49 -18.03
C GLN A 368 -7.95 -37.84 -18.67
N ARG A 369 -6.77 -38.40 -18.39
CA ARG A 369 -6.41 -39.74 -18.85
C ARG A 369 -7.11 -40.77 -17.96
N VAL A 370 -7.80 -41.71 -18.59
CA VAL A 370 -8.51 -42.78 -17.90
C VAL A 370 -8.02 -44.13 -18.41
N VAL A 371 -7.56 -44.96 -17.49
CA VAL A 371 -7.12 -46.34 -17.76
C VAL A 371 -7.94 -47.28 -16.89
N MET A 372 -8.57 -48.28 -17.50
CA MET A 372 -9.24 -49.35 -16.77
C MET A 372 -8.29 -50.53 -16.59
N ALA A 373 -8.19 -51.03 -15.37
CA ALA A 373 -7.51 -52.27 -15.05
C ALA A 373 -8.55 -53.37 -14.79
N LEU A 374 -8.33 -54.51 -15.44
CA LEU A 374 -9.08 -55.74 -15.20
C LEU A 374 -8.16 -56.77 -14.59
N ASN A 375 -8.58 -57.37 -13.47
CA ASN A 375 -7.86 -58.46 -12.83
C ASN A 375 -8.76 -59.69 -12.75
N GLU A 376 -8.38 -60.79 -13.41
CA GLU A 376 -9.18 -62.02 -13.43
C GLU A 376 -9.33 -62.56 -12.00
N ARG A 377 -10.57 -62.83 -11.61
CA ARG A 377 -10.91 -63.40 -10.30
C ARG A 377 -10.81 -64.92 -10.36
N SER A 378 -9.58 -65.42 -10.51
CA SER A 378 -9.25 -66.84 -10.63
C SER A 378 -7.99 -67.18 -9.85
N ILE A 379 -7.89 -68.43 -9.39
CA ILE A 379 -6.66 -68.98 -8.80
C ILE A 379 -5.79 -69.72 -9.84
N ASN A 380 -6.35 -69.99 -11.02
CA ASN A 380 -5.70 -70.78 -12.07
C ASN A 380 -5.14 -69.85 -13.15
N ASN A 381 -3.87 -69.50 -13.01
CA ASN A 381 -3.13 -68.63 -13.95
C ASN A 381 -3.89 -67.33 -14.31
N PRO A 382 -4.19 -66.48 -13.32
CA PRO A 382 -4.99 -65.28 -13.53
C PRO A 382 -4.28 -64.28 -14.44
N VAL A 383 -5.04 -63.69 -15.37
CA VAL A 383 -4.56 -62.63 -16.25
C VAL A 383 -4.98 -61.23 -15.77
N ALA A 384 -4.21 -60.22 -16.17
CA ALA A 384 -4.53 -58.83 -15.91
C ALA A 384 -4.38 -58.00 -17.20
N TYR A 385 -5.29 -57.05 -17.38
CA TYR A 385 -5.33 -56.20 -18.56
C TYR A 385 -5.41 -54.72 -18.18
N LEU A 386 -4.89 -53.86 -19.07
CA LEU A 386 -5.02 -52.42 -18.99
C LEU A 386 -5.57 -51.91 -20.33
N PHE A 387 -6.62 -51.11 -20.28
CA PHE A 387 -7.25 -50.52 -21.45
C PHE A 387 -7.44 -49.02 -21.26
N ASP A 388 -7.02 -48.22 -22.24
CA ASP A 388 -7.30 -46.79 -22.26
C ASP A 388 -8.77 -46.55 -22.65
N ALA A 389 -9.44 -45.67 -21.92
CA ALA A 389 -10.81 -45.27 -22.25
C ALA A 389 -10.86 -44.45 -23.54
N LEU A 390 -12.02 -44.45 -24.21
CA LEU A 390 -12.22 -43.57 -25.38
C LEU A 390 -12.10 -42.08 -25.00
N PRO A 391 -11.61 -41.23 -25.91
CA PRO A 391 -11.64 -39.78 -25.72
C PRO A 391 -13.07 -39.28 -25.49
N ARG A 392 -13.23 -38.34 -24.56
CA ARG A 392 -14.51 -37.72 -24.21
C ARG A 392 -14.59 -36.32 -24.80
N ARG A 393 -15.78 -35.87 -25.22
CA ARG A 393 -16.00 -34.49 -25.69
C ARG A 393 -16.36 -33.54 -24.54
N ASN A 394 -17.11 -34.04 -23.56
CA ASN A 394 -17.57 -33.29 -22.40
C ASN A 394 -17.17 -34.02 -21.12
N ASP A 395 -17.16 -33.29 -20.02
CA ASP A 395 -17.03 -33.85 -18.68
C ASP A 395 -18.19 -34.80 -18.40
N THR A 396 -17.90 -35.95 -17.81
CA THR A 396 -18.87 -37.04 -17.62
C THR A 396 -18.47 -37.90 -16.44
N ASN A 397 -19.45 -38.55 -15.81
CA ASN A 397 -19.21 -39.59 -14.80
C ASN A 397 -19.35 -41.01 -15.39
N LEU A 398 -19.57 -41.11 -16.70
CA LEU A 398 -19.69 -42.35 -17.46
C LEU A 398 -18.51 -42.49 -18.43
N VAL A 399 -17.80 -43.61 -18.37
CA VAL A 399 -16.63 -43.89 -19.18
C VAL A 399 -16.83 -45.18 -19.97
N THR A 400 -16.63 -45.12 -21.28
CA THR A 400 -16.62 -46.30 -22.16
C THR A 400 -15.19 -46.71 -22.47
N VAL A 401 -14.89 -47.98 -22.23
CA VAL A 401 -13.56 -48.58 -22.42
C VAL A 401 -13.69 -49.80 -23.33
N PRO A 402 -13.17 -49.73 -24.57
CA PRO A 402 -13.17 -50.87 -25.47
C PRO A 402 -12.12 -51.86 -24.99
N VAL A 403 -12.55 -53.08 -24.71
CA VAL A 403 -11.68 -54.20 -24.38
C VAL A 403 -11.56 -55.10 -25.61
N ARG A 404 -10.36 -55.61 -25.85
CA ARG A 404 -10.06 -56.47 -26.99
C ARG A 404 -9.27 -57.68 -26.55
N ASP A 405 -9.57 -58.82 -27.17
CA ASP A 405 -8.85 -60.08 -26.99
C ASP A 405 -8.72 -60.49 -25.51
N VAL A 406 -9.82 -60.36 -24.75
CA VAL A 406 -9.91 -60.69 -23.33
C VAL A 406 -10.39 -62.12 -23.13
N LYS A 407 -9.70 -62.88 -22.29
CA LYS A 407 -10.11 -64.24 -21.90
C LYS A 407 -11.50 -64.21 -21.22
N PRO A 408 -12.42 -65.13 -21.53
CA PRO A 408 -13.70 -65.22 -20.82
C PRO A 408 -13.51 -65.42 -19.32
N GLY A 409 -14.22 -64.66 -18.49
CA GLY A 409 -14.10 -64.75 -17.04
C GLY A 409 -14.76 -63.62 -16.26
N GLU A 410 -14.70 -63.73 -14.93
CA GLU A 410 -15.08 -62.67 -13.99
C GLU A 410 -13.83 -61.85 -13.64
N TYR A 411 -13.93 -60.53 -13.75
CA TYR A 411 -12.83 -59.60 -13.52
C TYR A 411 -13.18 -58.58 -12.45
N LEU A 412 -12.23 -58.28 -11.56
CA LEU A 412 -12.26 -57.09 -10.72
C LEU A 412 -11.89 -55.87 -11.54
N VAL A 413 -12.68 -54.80 -11.41
CA VAL A 413 -12.55 -53.58 -12.22
C VAL A 413 -12.00 -52.46 -11.37
N ARG A 414 -10.95 -51.81 -11.85
CA ARG A 414 -10.42 -50.57 -11.28
C ARG A 414 -10.25 -49.52 -12.37
N LEU A 415 -10.49 -48.26 -12.01
CA LEU A 415 -10.34 -47.13 -12.90
C LEU A 415 -9.26 -46.20 -12.36
N HIS A 416 -8.25 -45.90 -13.18
CA HIS A 416 -7.22 -44.91 -12.90
C HIS A 416 -7.51 -43.64 -13.67
N VAL A 417 -7.81 -42.55 -12.97
CA VAL A 417 -8.07 -41.22 -13.55
C VAL A 417 -6.96 -40.28 -13.12
N ASP A 418 -6.08 -39.87 -14.05
CA ASP A 418 -4.90 -39.04 -13.79
C ASP A 418 -4.09 -39.48 -12.55
N GLY A 419 -3.93 -40.80 -12.37
CA GLY A 419 -3.21 -41.41 -11.24
C GLY A 419 -4.05 -41.66 -9.98
N ALA A 420 -5.29 -41.17 -9.91
CA ALA A 420 -6.24 -41.55 -8.86
C ALA A 420 -6.96 -42.86 -9.21
N GLU A 421 -6.64 -43.91 -8.47
CA GLU A 421 -7.19 -45.25 -8.69
C GLU A 421 -8.46 -45.47 -7.87
N SER A 422 -9.51 -46.06 -8.45
CA SER A 422 -10.71 -46.47 -7.71
C SER A 422 -10.42 -47.66 -6.78
N LEU A 423 -11.15 -47.75 -5.67
CA LEU A 423 -10.96 -48.81 -4.69
C LEU A 423 -11.80 -50.03 -5.00
N LEU A 424 -11.28 -51.19 -4.59
CA LEU A 424 -12.05 -52.43 -4.51
C LEU A 424 -12.65 -52.57 -3.11
N SER A 425 -13.85 -53.12 -3.04
CA SER A 425 -14.48 -53.48 -1.78
C SER A 425 -13.96 -54.84 -1.32
N VAL A 426 -13.55 -54.89 -0.05
CA VAL A 426 -13.17 -56.13 0.63
C VAL A 426 -14.37 -56.65 1.40
N ASP A 427 -14.60 -57.95 1.31
CA ASP A 427 -15.59 -58.62 2.13
C ASP A 427 -15.13 -58.68 3.60
N MET A 428 -15.86 -57.98 4.46
CA MET A 428 -15.56 -57.90 5.89
C MET A 428 -16.48 -58.79 6.74
N ASP A 429 -17.39 -59.55 6.11
CA ASP A 429 -18.26 -60.48 6.82
C ASP A 429 -17.50 -61.78 7.15
N LYS A 430 -17.27 -62.01 8.44
CA LYS A 430 -16.55 -63.19 8.95
C LYS A 430 -17.25 -64.51 8.61
N GLY A 431 -18.57 -64.49 8.36
CA GLY A 431 -19.34 -65.68 7.97
C GLY A 431 -19.29 -65.99 6.47
N SER A 432 -18.74 -65.08 5.66
CA SER A 432 -18.73 -65.21 4.20
C SER A 432 -17.59 -66.11 3.72
N PRO A 433 -17.83 -66.96 2.70
CA PRO A 433 -16.76 -67.76 2.08
C PRO A 433 -15.69 -66.89 1.39
N THR A 434 -15.99 -65.61 1.15
CA THR A 434 -15.07 -64.64 0.55
C THR A 434 -14.48 -63.65 1.55
N PHE A 435 -14.56 -63.92 2.87
CA PHE A 435 -13.98 -63.06 3.91
C PHE A 435 -12.54 -62.65 3.60
N GLN A 436 -12.26 -61.35 3.72
CA GLN A 436 -10.99 -60.69 3.38
C GLN A 436 -10.58 -60.74 1.90
N GLN A 437 -11.48 -61.11 0.99
CA GLN A 437 -11.24 -61.06 -0.45
C GLN A 437 -11.87 -59.81 -1.07
N PHE A 438 -11.31 -59.36 -2.20
CA PHE A 438 -11.95 -58.35 -3.03
C PHE A 438 -13.16 -58.94 -3.75
N ILE A 439 -14.30 -58.25 -3.66
CA ILE A 439 -15.60 -58.75 -4.16
C ILE A 439 -16.28 -57.81 -5.16
N SER A 440 -15.89 -56.53 -5.23
CA SER A 440 -16.46 -55.55 -6.16
C SER A 440 -15.50 -54.36 -6.34
N PRO A 441 -15.69 -53.51 -7.37
CA PRO A 441 -16.54 -53.69 -8.54
C PRO A 441 -16.07 -54.83 -9.43
N LYS A 442 -16.99 -55.50 -10.13
CA LYS A 442 -16.69 -56.65 -10.98
C LYS A 442 -17.48 -56.64 -12.28
N VAL A 443 -16.94 -57.30 -13.29
CA VAL A 443 -17.56 -57.45 -14.61
C VAL A 443 -17.35 -58.87 -15.12
N ILE A 444 -18.33 -59.41 -15.85
CA ILE A 444 -18.22 -60.70 -16.53
C ILE A 444 -18.04 -60.40 -18.01
N ILE A 445 -17.00 -60.97 -18.61
CA ILE A 445 -16.76 -60.95 -20.06
C ILE A 445 -16.90 -62.39 -20.51
N SER A 446 -17.90 -62.68 -21.33
CA SER A 446 -18.30 -64.04 -21.74
C SER A 446 -19.03 -64.06 -23.07
#